data_AF-A0A5C4M2R4-F1
#
_entry.id   AF-A0A5C4M2R4-F1
#
_cell.length_a   1.000
_cell.length_b   1.000
_cell.length_c   1.000
_cell.angle_alpha   90.00
_cell.angle_beta   90.00
_cell.angle_gamma   90.00
#
_symmetry.space_group_name_H-M   'P 1'
#
loop_
_entity.id
_entity.type
_entity.pdbx_description
1 polymer ?
#
loop_
_entity_poly.entity_id
_entity_poly.type
_entity_poly.pdbx_seq_one_letter_code
_entity_poly.pdbx_strand_id
1 'polypeptide(L)'
;MSITKRLALLFRVKANKVLDRAEDPREVLDYSYQRQTEMLAQVRRGLADVATSRKRLELQARQLGQSADRLQAQAARAVQQGQDDLAREALTRRAAALAQIQELQPQHDALKAEEDKLTVAQQRLQAKVEAFRTRKETIKATYTAAEAQTKISEAVSGISEEMGDVGLAMQRAQDKTAEMQSRAQALDELMASGALEDASSPIGPHDDIQAALDAANPPDIDRELAQLKAGAAPAQLEPGKEGQS
;
A
#
# COMPACT_ATOMS: atom_id res chain seq x y z
N MET A 1 -19.17 -11.90 -33.77
CA MET A 1 -18.27 -11.57 -32.65
C MET A 1 -19.10 -11.41 -31.38
N SER A 2 -18.82 -12.20 -30.34
CA SER A 2 -19.79 -12.54 -29.29
C SER A 2 -19.88 -11.52 -28.15
N ILE A 3 -21.12 -11.23 -27.72
CA ILE A 3 -21.51 -10.47 -26.51
C ILE A 3 -20.86 -11.06 -25.24
N THR A 4 -20.54 -12.36 -25.25
CA THR A 4 -19.81 -13.03 -24.15
C THR A 4 -18.39 -12.49 -23.96
N LYS A 5 -17.71 -12.04 -25.03
CA LYS A 5 -16.39 -11.38 -24.91
C LYS A 5 -16.50 -9.98 -24.31
N ARG A 6 -17.61 -9.26 -24.55
CA ARG A 6 -17.87 -7.96 -23.94
C ARG A 6 -18.24 -8.09 -22.46
N LEU A 7 -19.01 -9.12 -22.09
CA LEU A 7 -19.34 -9.40 -20.69
C LEU A 7 -18.12 -9.86 -19.89
N ALA A 8 -17.25 -10.69 -20.48
CA ALA A 8 -15.97 -11.05 -19.88
C ALA A 8 -15.01 -9.86 -19.73
N LEU A 9 -15.04 -8.89 -20.67
CA LEU A 9 -14.30 -7.64 -20.53
C LEU A 9 -14.83 -6.78 -19.38
N LEU A 10 -16.15 -6.72 -19.18
CA LEU A 10 -16.77 -5.96 -18.08
C LEU A 10 -16.46 -6.57 -16.70
N PHE A 11 -16.27 -7.90 -16.61
CA PHE A 11 -15.79 -8.53 -15.39
C PHE A 11 -14.29 -8.32 -15.15
N ARG A 12 -13.47 -8.31 -16.21
CA ARG A 12 -12.02 -8.10 -16.09
C ARG A 12 -11.65 -6.65 -15.74
N VAL A 13 -12.47 -5.67 -16.11
CA VAL A 13 -12.25 -4.24 -15.75
C VAL A 13 -12.64 -3.94 -14.30
N LYS A 14 -13.53 -4.73 -13.68
CA LYS A 14 -13.82 -4.61 -12.23
C LYS A 14 -12.85 -5.39 -11.34
N ALA A 15 -12.11 -6.36 -11.88
CA ALA A 15 -11.10 -7.09 -11.11
C ALA A 15 -9.88 -6.21 -10.79
N ASN A 16 -9.42 -5.36 -11.72
CA ASN A 16 -8.32 -4.43 -11.43
C ASN A 16 -8.70 -3.37 -10.38
N LYS A 17 -9.94 -2.88 -10.39
CA LYS A 17 -10.41 -1.89 -9.41
C LYS A 17 -10.70 -2.45 -8.01
N VAL A 18 -10.77 -3.78 -7.85
CA VAL A 18 -10.94 -4.43 -6.54
C VAL A 18 -9.59 -4.85 -5.97
N LEU A 19 -8.58 -5.03 -6.82
CA LEU A 19 -7.21 -5.32 -6.38
C LEU A 19 -6.54 -4.06 -5.80
N ASP A 20 -6.68 -2.90 -6.45
CA ASP A 20 -6.16 -1.62 -5.94
C ASP A 20 -6.93 -1.11 -4.71
N ARG A 21 -8.18 -1.57 -4.53
CA ARG A 21 -9.00 -1.18 -3.36
C ARG A 21 -8.61 -1.92 -2.08
N ALA A 22 -7.74 -2.91 -2.18
CA ALA A 22 -7.02 -3.49 -1.06
C ALA A 22 -5.76 -2.68 -0.68
N GLU A 23 -5.38 -1.63 -1.44
CA GLU A 23 -4.13 -0.87 -1.20
C GLU A 23 -4.28 0.27 -0.19
N ASP A 24 -5.48 0.86 -0.05
CA ASP A 24 -5.69 1.93 0.94
C ASP A 24 -6.29 1.37 2.25
N PRO A 25 -5.47 1.20 3.31
CA PRO A 25 -5.94 0.70 4.60
C PRO A 25 -7.04 1.58 5.22
N ARG A 26 -7.15 2.85 4.81
CA ARG A 26 -8.18 3.77 5.31
C ARG A 26 -9.59 3.28 4.95
N GLU A 27 -9.83 2.86 3.71
CA GLU A 27 -11.15 2.40 3.25
C GLU A 27 -11.57 1.10 3.94
N VAL A 28 -10.65 0.14 4.08
CA VAL A 28 -10.90 -1.15 4.73
C VAL A 28 -11.29 -0.96 6.20
N LEU A 29 -10.61 -0.03 6.89
CA LEU A 29 -10.92 0.28 8.28
C LEU A 29 -12.27 1.02 8.41
N ASP A 30 -12.60 1.95 7.51
CA ASP A 30 -13.90 2.63 7.50
C ASP A 30 -15.05 1.63 7.28
N TYR A 31 -14.91 0.72 6.31
CA TYR A 31 -15.89 -0.35 6.08
C TYR A 31 -16.04 -1.26 7.31
N SER A 32 -14.93 -1.67 7.92
CA SER A 32 -14.95 -2.53 9.11
C SER A 32 -15.61 -1.84 10.31
N TYR A 33 -15.40 -0.53 10.47
CA TYR A 33 -16.06 0.27 11.50
C TYR A 33 -17.57 0.37 11.27
N GLN A 34 -17.98 0.58 10.02
CA GLN A 34 -19.40 0.61 9.67
C GLN A 34 -20.08 -0.73 9.99
N ARG A 35 -19.48 -1.86 9.61
CA ARG A 35 -20.00 -3.20 9.94
C ARG A 35 -20.12 -3.45 11.43
N GLN A 36 -19.14 -3.03 12.22
CA GLN A 36 -19.20 -3.14 13.68
C GLN A 36 -20.33 -2.30 14.28
N THR A 37 -20.57 -1.11 13.74
CA THR A 37 -21.66 -0.22 14.16
C THR A 37 -23.03 -0.78 13.79
N GLU A 38 -23.17 -1.37 12.59
CA GLU A 38 -24.38 -2.09 12.16
C GLU A 38 -24.69 -3.25 13.09
N MET A 39 -23.69 -4.06 13.43
CA MET A 39 -23.83 -5.19 14.36
C MET A 39 -24.25 -4.73 15.76
N LEU A 40 -23.63 -3.65 16.27
CA LEU A 40 -24.01 -3.05 17.54
C LEU A 40 -25.47 -2.57 17.52
N ALA A 41 -25.92 -1.95 16.43
CA ALA A 41 -27.32 -1.55 16.27
C ALA A 41 -28.27 -2.76 16.25
N GLN A 42 -27.89 -3.86 15.60
CA GLN A 42 -28.67 -5.11 15.61
C GLN A 42 -28.80 -5.69 17.02
N VAL A 43 -27.70 -5.76 17.77
CA VAL A 43 -27.71 -6.26 19.17
C VAL A 43 -28.60 -5.38 20.04
N ARG A 44 -28.54 -4.05 19.89
CA ARG A 44 -29.42 -3.13 20.63
C ARG A 44 -30.90 -3.35 20.32
N ARG A 45 -31.26 -3.60 19.06
CA ARG A 45 -32.65 -3.95 18.68
C ARG A 45 -33.09 -5.27 19.28
N GLY A 46 -32.27 -6.32 19.15
CA GLY A 46 -32.56 -7.62 19.74
C GLY A 46 -32.75 -7.56 21.26
N LEU A 47 -31.91 -6.79 21.96
CA LEU A 47 -32.08 -6.54 23.39
C LEU A 47 -33.42 -5.85 23.70
N ALA A 48 -33.81 -4.84 22.92
CA ALA A 48 -35.09 -4.14 23.10
C ALA A 48 -36.30 -5.07 22.86
N ASP A 49 -36.22 -5.97 21.87
CA ASP A 49 -37.27 -6.95 21.57
C ASP A 49 -37.43 -7.97 22.71
N VAL A 50 -36.31 -8.45 23.28
CA VAL A 50 -36.31 -9.35 24.45
C VAL A 50 -36.88 -8.64 25.67
N ALA A 51 -36.43 -7.43 25.97
CA ALA A 51 -36.93 -6.63 27.10
C ALA A 51 -38.43 -6.35 26.97
N THR A 52 -38.90 -6.04 25.76
CA THR A 52 -40.33 -5.84 25.46
C THR A 52 -41.14 -7.11 25.70
N SER A 53 -40.64 -8.25 25.23
CA SER A 53 -41.29 -9.56 25.41
C SER A 53 -41.38 -9.92 26.88
N ARG A 54 -40.29 -9.73 27.64
CA ARG A 54 -40.28 -9.96 29.09
C ARG A 54 -41.29 -9.05 29.79
N LYS A 55 -41.34 -7.76 29.42
CA LYS A 55 -42.27 -6.80 30.03
C LYS A 55 -43.73 -7.15 29.75
N ARG A 56 -44.02 -7.68 28.56
CA ARG A 56 -45.36 -8.17 28.21
C ARG A 56 -45.80 -9.31 29.13
N LEU A 57 -44.93 -10.29 29.37
CA LEU A 57 -45.23 -11.39 30.32
C LEU A 57 -45.44 -10.87 31.74
N GLU A 58 -44.60 -9.93 32.18
CA GLU A 58 -44.74 -9.30 33.51
C GLU A 58 -46.09 -8.58 33.66
N LEU A 59 -46.55 -7.87 32.62
CA LEU A 59 -47.86 -7.22 32.60
C LEU A 59 -49.01 -8.23 32.62
N GLN A 60 -48.89 -9.32 31.85
CA GLN A 60 -49.89 -10.39 31.83
C GLN A 60 -50.02 -11.07 33.20
N ALA A 61 -48.88 -11.41 33.82
CA ALA A 61 -48.85 -11.99 35.16
C ALA A 61 -49.48 -11.05 36.20
N ARG A 62 -49.22 -9.74 36.12
CA ARG A 62 -49.85 -8.73 36.98
C ARG A 62 -51.37 -8.66 36.80
N GLN A 63 -51.86 -8.72 35.57
CA GLN A 63 -53.31 -8.72 35.29
C GLN A 63 -53.98 -9.97 35.86
N LEU A 64 -53.38 -11.14 35.70
CA LEU A 64 -53.84 -12.39 36.31
C LEU A 64 -53.82 -12.31 37.84
N GLY A 65 -52.79 -11.72 38.43
CA GLY A 65 -52.69 -11.49 39.88
C GLY A 65 -53.84 -10.62 40.40
N GLN A 66 -54.11 -9.50 39.75
CA GLN A 66 -55.26 -8.64 40.11
C GLN A 66 -56.61 -9.38 39.97
N SER A 67 -56.75 -10.23 38.96
CA SER A 67 -57.93 -11.07 38.81
C SER A 67 -58.07 -12.08 39.95
N ALA A 68 -56.95 -12.73 40.33
CA ALA A 68 -56.91 -13.67 41.45
C ALA A 68 -57.29 -13.00 42.78
N ASP A 69 -56.82 -11.78 43.03
CA ASP A 69 -57.16 -10.99 44.22
C ASP A 69 -58.64 -10.62 44.27
N ARG A 70 -59.22 -10.21 43.13
CA ARG A 70 -60.66 -9.93 43.02
C ARG A 70 -61.50 -11.18 43.27
N LEU A 71 -61.11 -12.32 42.70
CA LEU A 71 -61.79 -13.60 42.90
C LEU A 71 -61.69 -14.06 44.36
N GLN A 72 -60.57 -13.81 45.02
CA GLN A 72 -60.42 -14.05 46.46
C GLN A 72 -61.39 -13.21 47.30
N ALA A 73 -61.51 -11.91 46.98
CA ALA A 73 -62.46 -11.02 47.66
C ALA A 73 -63.92 -11.43 47.40
N GLN A 74 -64.26 -11.87 46.19
CA GLN A 74 -65.59 -12.39 45.85
C GLN A 74 -65.90 -13.68 46.62
N ALA A 75 -64.96 -14.63 46.68
CA ALA A 75 -65.11 -15.85 47.44
C ALA A 75 -65.35 -15.56 48.93
N ALA A 76 -64.59 -14.63 49.53
CA ALA A 76 -64.77 -14.24 50.92
C ALA A 76 -66.17 -13.65 51.20
N ARG A 77 -66.69 -12.81 50.29
CA ARG A 77 -68.06 -12.26 50.40
C ARG A 77 -69.13 -13.34 50.24
N ALA A 78 -68.95 -14.27 49.31
CA ALA A 78 -69.88 -15.38 49.08
C ALA A 78 -70.01 -16.26 50.32
N VAL A 79 -68.89 -16.59 50.99
CA VAL A 79 -68.89 -17.32 52.27
C VAL A 79 -69.64 -16.55 53.36
N GLN A 80 -69.43 -15.23 53.47
CA GLN A 80 -70.16 -14.40 54.43
C GLN A 80 -71.67 -14.39 54.19
N GLN A 81 -72.11 -14.63 52.96
CA GLN A 81 -73.52 -14.70 52.58
C GLN A 81 -74.08 -16.14 52.60
N GLY A 82 -73.30 -17.14 53.02
CA GLY A 82 -73.70 -18.54 53.02
C GLY A 82 -73.82 -19.17 51.62
N GLN A 83 -73.21 -18.55 50.60
CA GLN A 83 -73.25 -19.01 49.21
C GLN A 83 -71.99 -19.82 48.89
N ASP A 84 -71.88 -21.02 49.47
CA ASP A 84 -70.69 -21.87 49.37
C ASP A 84 -70.36 -22.31 47.94
N ASP A 85 -71.38 -22.53 47.11
CA ASP A 85 -71.18 -22.90 45.70
C ASP A 85 -70.51 -21.77 44.91
N LEU A 86 -70.95 -20.53 45.12
CA LEU A 86 -70.36 -19.34 44.49
C LEU A 86 -68.92 -19.11 44.98
N ALA A 87 -68.67 -19.36 46.27
CA ALA A 87 -67.33 -19.30 46.83
C ALA A 87 -66.39 -20.33 46.20
N ARG A 88 -66.84 -21.59 46.05
CA ARG A 88 -66.08 -22.67 45.39
C ARG A 88 -65.77 -22.35 43.94
N GLU A 89 -66.73 -21.79 43.21
CA GLU A 89 -66.51 -21.37 41.82
C GLU A 89 -65.47 -20.25 41.72
N ALA A 90 -65.59 -19.20 42.54
CA ALA A 90 -64.62 -18.11 42.57
C ALA A 90 -63.20 -18.59 42.91
N LEU A 91 -63.07 -19.51 43.88
CA LEU A 91 -61.79 -20.12 44.24
C LEU A 91 -61.22 -21.01 43.13
N THR A 92 -62.05 -21.75 42.41
CA THR A 92 -61.64 -22.55 41.24
C THR A 92 -61.06 -21.66 40.16
N ARG A 93 -61.74 -20.56 39.82
CA ARG A 93 -61.25 -19.58 38.84
C ARG A 93 -59.95 -18.91 39.31
N ARG A 94 -59.83 -18.62 40.61
CA ARG A 94 -58.60 -18.06 41.20
C ARG A 94 -57.44 -19.05 41.07
N ALA A 95 -57.66 -20.32 41.38
CA ALA A 95 -56.65 -21.36 41.25
C ALA A 95 -56.15 -21.47 39.80
N ALA A 96 -57.05 -21.41 38.82
CA ALA A 96 -56.68 -21.39 37.40
C ALA A 96 -55.82 -20.17 37.03
N ALA A 97 -56.18 -18.97 37.51
CA ALA A 97 -55.38 -17.75 37.27
C ALA A 97 -53.96 -17.86 37.90
N LEU A 98 -53.86 -18.41 39.11
CA LEU A 98 -52.58 -18.63 39.78
C LEU A 98 -51.72 -19.68 39.07
N ALA A 99 -52.33 -20.75 38.54
CA ALA A 99 -51.62 -21.75 37.75
C ALA A 99 -51.03 -21.13 36.47
N GLN A 100 -51.79 -20.29 35.77
CA GLN A 100 -51.28 -19.56 34.60
C GLN A 100 -50.10 -18.64 34.95
N ILE A 101 -50.13 -17.96 36.11
CA ILE A 101 -48.98 -17.15 36.57
C ILE A 101 -47.73 -18.02 36.77
N GLN A 102 -47.89 -19.21 37.36
CA GLN A 102 -46.78 -20.15 37.55
C GLN A 102 -46.19 -20.63 36.22
N GLU A 103 -47.02 -20.81 35.18
CA GLU A 103 -46.57 -21.17 33.83
C GLU A 103 -45.83 -20.04 33.11
N LEU A 104 -46.15 -18.76 33.41
CA LEU A 104 -45.46 -17.60 32.85
C LEU A 104 -44.10 -17.33 33.50
N GLN A 105 -43.93 -17.70 34.76
CA GLN A 105 -42.70 -17.46 35.52
C GLN A 105 -41.42 -18.01 34.85
N PRO A 106 -41.33 -19.30 34.43
CA PRO A 106 -40.13 -19.81 33.79
C PRO A 106 -39.82 -19.11 32.45
N GLN A 107 -40.85 -18.69 31.71
CA GLN A 107 -40.68 -17.95 30.46
C GLN A 107 -40.12 -16.55 30.72
N HIS A 108 -40.63 -15.87 31.75
CA HIS A 108 -40.11 -14.58 32.19
C HIS A 108 -38.63 -14.68 32.61
N ASP A 109 -38.29 -15.69 33.40
CA ASP A 109 -36.93 -15.86 33.92
C ASP A 109 -35.94 -16.24 32.81
N ALA A 110 -36.36 -17.04 31.82
CA ALA A 110 -35.58 -17.31 30.63
C ALA A 110 -35.29 -16.03 29.83
N LEU A 111 -36.31 -15.19 29.59
CA LEU A 111 -36.14 -13.92 28.89
C LEU A 111 -35.25 -12.94 29.68
N LYS A 112 -35.36 -12.91 31.01
CA LYS A 112 -34.50 -12.10 31.87
C LYS A 112 -33.03 -12.53 31.74
N ALA A 113 -32.75 -13.83 31.82
CA ALA A 113 -31.40 -14.35 31.66
C ALA A 113 -30.82 -14.03 30.27
N GLU A 114 -31.65 -14.04 29.22
CA GLU A 114 -31.23 -13.66 27.87
C GLU A 114 -30.98 -12.15 27.75
N GLU A 115 -31.84 -11.32 28.33
CA GLU A 115 -31.65 -9.85 28.41
C GLU A 115 -30.32 -9.50 29.08
N ASP A 116 -30.00 -10.15 30.20
CA ASP A 116 -28.76 -9.92 30.94
C ASP A 116 -27.52 -10.31 30.10
N LYS A 117 -27.57 -11.46 29.40
CA LYS A 117 -26.50 -11.90 28.49
C LYS A 117 -26.30 -10.93 27.33
N LEU A 118 -27.39 -10.52 26.69
CA LEU A 118 -27.35 -9.57 25.57
C LEU A 118 -26.85 -8.19 26.02
N THR A 119 -27.19 -7.77 27.24
CA THR A 119 -26.68 -6.52 27.83
C THR A 119 -25.16 -6.56 27.98
N VAL A 120 -24.61 -7.65 28.54
CA VAL A 120 -23.14 -7.82 28.66
C VAL A 120 -22.49 -7.89 27.29
N ALA A 121 -23.08 -8.61 26.33
CA ALA A 121 -22.57 -8.69 24.96
C ALA A 121 -22.57 -7.31 24.27
N GLN A 122 -23.63 -6.53 24.44
CA GLN A 122 -23.76 -5.17 23.91
C GLN A 122 -22.69 -4.23 24.47
N GLN A 123 -22.45 -4.27 25.79
CA GLN A 123 -21.41 -3.45 26.43
C GLN A 123 -20.01 -3.82 25.92
N ARG A 124 -19.71 -5.12 25.81
CA ARG A 124 -18.44 -5.60 25.26
C ARG A 124 -18.25 -5.19 23.80
N LEU A 125 -19.29 -5.29 22.99
CA LEU A 125 -19.24 -4.88 21.58
C LEU A 125 -19.06 -3.37 21.45
N GLN A 126 -19.76 -2.57 22.27
CA GLN A 126 -19.59 -1.12 22.34
C GLN A 126 -18.12 -0.74 22.60
N ALA A 127 -17.52 -1.33 23.65
CA ALA A 127 -16.14 -1.04 24.00
C ALA A 127 -15.16 -1.42 22.87
N LYS A 128 -15.40 -2.54 22.17
CA LYS A 128 -14.61 -2.95 21.00
C LYS A 128 -14.75 -1.98 19.83
N VAL A 129 -15.97 -1.53 19.53
CA VAL A 129 -16.25 -0.56 18.46
C VAL A 129 -15.55 0.78 18.74
N GLU A 130 -15.57 1.25 19.98
CA GLU A 130 -14.89 2.47 20.39
C GLU A 130 -13.37 2.34 20.31
N ALA A 131 -12.79 1.24 20.82
CA ALA A 131 -11.37 0.97 20.69
C ALA A 131 -10.94 0.88 19.22
N PHE A 132 -11.77 0.25 18.38
CA PHE A 132 -11.53 0.17 16.94
C PHE A 132 -11.57 1.55 16.28
N ARG A 133 -12.52 2.41 16.63
CA ARG A 133 -12.60 3.79 16.13
C ARG A 133 -11.31 4.55 16.41
N THR A 134 -10.81 4.51 17.64
CA THR A 134 -9.55 5.19 18.02
C THR A 134 -8.38 4.65 17.21
N ARG A 135 -8.21 3.32 17.14
CA ARG A 135 -7.12 2.69 16.37
C ARG A 135 -7.21 3.03 14.88
N LYS A 136 -8.42 3.06 14.32
CA LYS A 136 -8.65 3.45 12.93
C LYS A 136 -8.10 4.86 12.69
N GLU A 137 -8.52 5.85 13.48
CA GLU A 137 -8.06 7.24 13.27
C GLU A 137 -6.53 7.35 13.42
N THR A 138 -5.93 6.63 14.38
CA THR A 138 -4.46 6.57 14.50
C THR A 138 -3.80 5.99 13.24
N ILE A 139 -4.27 4.85 12.74
CA ILE A 139 -3.70 4.21 11.54
C ILE A 139 -3.89 5.12 10.31
N LYS A 140 -5.05 5.77 10.16
CA LYS A 140 -5.31 6.71 9.05
C LYS A 140 -4.33 7.89 9.10
N ALA A 141 -4.07 8.44 10.29
CA ALA A 141 -3.11 9.53 10.47
C ALA A 141 -1.67 9.08 10.17
N THR A 142 -1.23 7.96 10.72
CA THR A 142 0.11 7.40 10.48
C THR A 142 0.34 7.07 9.01
N TYR A 143 -0.66 6.48 8.34
CA TYR A 143 -0.59 6.20 6.91
C TYR A 143 -0.46 7.48 6.08
N THR A 144 -1.24 8.52 6.41
CA THR A 144 -1.17 9.82 5.71
C THR A 144 0.19 10.50 5.91
N ALA A 145 0.76 10.40 7.11
CA ALA A 145 2.11 10.91 7.40
C ALA A 145 3.19 10.15 6.62
N ALA A 146 3.11 8.80 6.58
CA ALA A 146 4.03 7.98 5.81
C ALA A 146 3.91 8.27 4.29
N GLU A 147 2.69 8.42 3.77
CA GLU A 147 2.43 8.80 2.38
C GLU A 147 3.08 10.16 2.04
N ALA A 148 2.94 11.15 2.92
CA ALA A 148 3.58 12.45 2.75
C ALA A 148 5.12 12.36 2.79
N GLN A 149 5.68 11.55 3.70
CA GLN A 149 7.12 11.37 3.80
C GLN A 149 7.73 10.68 2.57
N THR A 150 7.05 9.68 2.02
CA THR A 150 7.45 9.05 0.75
C THR A 150 7.44 10.06 -0.39
N LYS A 151 6.36 10.85 -0.55
CA LYS A 151 6.29 11.89 -1.59
C LYS A 151 7.39 12.94 -1.48
N ILE A 152 7.73 13.37 -0.26
CA ILE A 152 8.85 14.30 -0.02
C ILE A 152 10.17 13.64 -0.40
N SER A 153 10.38 12.38 -0.03
CA SER A 153 11.63 11.66 -0.31
C SER A 153 11.83 11.44 -1.81
N GLU A 154 10.76 11.10 -2.54
CA GLU A 154 10.74 11.01 -4.00
C GLU A 154 11.04 12.36 -4.66
N ALA A 155 10.43 13.45 -4.18
CA ALA A 155 10.68 14.79 -4.69
C ALA A 155 12.13 15.24 -4.47
N VAL A 156 12.70 15.00 -3.28
CA VAL A 156 14.09 15.32 -2.96
C VAL A 156 15.07 14.48 -3.77
N SER A 157 14.79 13.18 -3.94
CA SER A 157 15.59 12.29 -4.79
C SER A 157 15.57 12.75 -6.25
N GLY A 158 14.40 13.09 -6.77
CA GLY A 158 14.26 13.60 -8.14
C GLY A 158 15.00 14.92 -8.37
N ILE A 159 14.94 15.84 -7.39
CA ILE A 159 15.73 17.08 -7.43
C ILE A 159 17.24 16.78 -7.38
N SER A 160 17.66 15.80 -6.57
CA SER A 160 19.08 15.44 -6.44
C SER A 160 19.65 14.83 -7.72
N GLU A 161 18.84 14.04 -8.43
CA GLU A 161 19.17 13.48 -9.75
C GLU A 161 19.31 14.60 -10.79
N GLU A 162 18.34 15.52 -10.85
CA GLU A 162 18.39 16.69 -11.75
C GLU A 162 19.59 17.62 -11.44
N MET A 163 19.88 17.87 -10.16
CA MET A 163 21.05 18.66 -9.75
C MET A 163 22.38 17.98 -10.11
N GLY A 164 22.44 16.65 -10.02
CA GLY A 164 23.61 15.86 -10.43
C GLY A 164 23.88 15.99 -11.93
N ASP A 165 22.83 15.93 -12.74
CA ASP A 165 22.92 16.11 -14.19
C ASP A 165 23.37 17.53 -14.58
N VAL A 166 22.85 18.55 -13.89
CA VAL A 166 23.28 19.95 -14.09
C VAL A 166 24.74 20.15 -13.71
N GLY A 167 25.21 19.54 -12.61
CA GLY A 167 26.61 19.61 -12.19
C GLY A 167 27.57 18.99 -13.22
N LEU A 168 27.21 17.83 -13.77
CA LEU A 168 27.97 17.19 -14.86
C LEU A 168 28.01 18.04 -16.13
N ALA A 169 26.88 18.68 -16.48
CA ALA A 169 26.84 19.58 -17.63
C ALA A 169 27.74 20.83 -17.43
N MET A 170 27.74 21.41 -16.23
CA MET A 170 28.60 22.55 -15.87
C MET A 170 30.09 22.19 -15.93
N GLN A 171 30.48 21.01 -15.41
CA GLN A 171 31.87 20.57 -15.46
C GLN A 171 32.36 20.38 -16.91
N ARG A 172 31.54 19.75 -17.78
CA ARG A 172 31.88 19.64 -19.21
C ARG A 172 32.03 21.00 -19.89
N ALA A 173 31.20 21.98 -19.52
CA ALA A 173 31.30 23.33 -20.06
C ALA A 173 32.58 24.04 -19.60
N GLN A 174 32.99 23.84 -18.35
CA GLN A 174 34.25 24.36 -17.81
C GLN A 174 35.45 23.71 -18.49
N ASP A 175 35.48 22.38 -18.61
CA ASP A 175 36.55 21.64 -19.27
C ASP A 175 36.70 22.08 -20.74
N LYS A 176 35.58 22.27 -21.45
CA LYS A 176 35.59 22.78 -22.82
C LYS A 176 36.14 24.20 -22.91
N THR A 177 35.80 25.05 -21.95
CA THR A 177 36.29 26.43 -21.88
C THR A 177 37.79 26.46 -21.62
N ALA A 178 38.27 25.63 -20.69
CA ALA A 178 39.70 25.49 -20.41
C ALA A 178 40.46 24.97 -21.64
N GLU A 179 39.92 23.97 -22.35
CA GLU A 179 40.51 23.48 -23.61
C GLU A 179 40.59 24.58 -24.67
N MET A 180 39.53 25.38 -24.83
CA MET A 180 39.52 26.52 -25.75
C MET A 180 40.54 27.60 -25.35
N GLN A 181 40.67 27.89 -24.05
CA GLN A 181 41.65 28.84 -23.53
C GLN A 181 43.09 28.34 -23.74
N SER A 182 43.38 27.07 -23.46
CA SER A 182 44.70 26.48 -23.71
C SER A 182 45.05 26.48 -25.20
N ARG A 183 44.07 26.22 -26.08
CA ARG A 183 44.26 26.35 -27.53
C ARG A 183 44.53 27.79 -27.95
N ALA A 184 43.81 28.76 -27.40
CA ALA A 184 44.04 30.17 -27.68
C ALA A 184 45.44 30.61 -27.23
N GLN A 185 45.87 30.20 -26.02
CA GLN A 185 47.22 30.46 -25.51
C GLN A 185 48.31 29.82 -26.38
N ALA A 186 48.13 28.57 -26.79
CA ALA A 186 49.06 27.90 -27.69
C ALA A 186 49.15 28.60 -29.06
N LEU A 187 48.03 29.11 -29.59
CA LEU A 187 48.01 29.91 -30.81
C LEU A 187 48.69 31.27 -30.63
N ASP A 188 48.48 31.94 -29.49
CA ASP A 188 49.15 33.20 -29.14
C ASP A 188 50.67 32.99 -29.00
N GLU A 189 51.11 31.89 -28.38
CA GLU A 189 52.53 31.50 -28.32
C GLU A 189 53.11 31.17 -29.71
N LEU A 190 52.31 30.52 -30.59
CA LEU A 190 52.69 30.24 -31.98
C LEU A 190 52.83 31.53 -32.81
N MET A 191 51.97 32.53 -32.57
CA MET A 191 52.07 33.87 -33.17
C MET A 191 53.28 34.63 -32.62
N ALA A 192 53.49 34.61 -31.30
CA ALA A 192 54.59 35.32 -30.65
C ALA A 192 55.98 34.72 -30.95
N SER A 193 56.05 33.40 -31.21
CA SER A 193 57.28 32.73 -31.66
C SER A 193 57.57 32.91 -33.15
N GLY A 194 56.65 33.51 -33.92
CA GLY A 194 56.82 33.82 -35.34
C GLY A 194 56.65 32.62 -36.29
N ALA A 195 56.19 31.46 -35.80
CA ALA A 195 56.04 30.25 -36.61
C ALA A 195 54.86 30.31 -37.61
N LEU A 196 53.91 31.23 -37.43
CA LEU A 196 52.77 31.41 -38.33
C LEU A 196 53.09 32.28 -39.57
N GLU A 197 54.04 33.20 -39.46
CA GLU A 197 54.59 33.94 -40.61
C GLU A 197 55.36 33.01 -41.56
N ASP A 198 55.91 31.90 -41.06
CA ASP A 198 56.64 30.90 -41.84
C ASP A 198 55.71 30.02 -42.70
N ALA A 199 54.47 29.75 -42.22
CA ALA A 199 53.51 28.88 -42.91
C ALA A 199 52.58 29.60 -43.92
N SER A 200 52.53 30.94 -43.93
CA SER A 200 51.62 31.74 -44.78
C SER A 200 52.33 32.52 -45.90
N SER A 201 53.63 32.32 -46.08
CA SER A 201 54.36 32.86 -47.22
C SER A 201 54.00 32.10 -48.51
N PRO A 202 53.59 32.79 -49.60
CA PRO A 202 53.28 32.14 -50.86
C PRO A 202 54.57 31.62 -51.52
N ILE A 203 54.72 30.29 -51.49
CA ILE A 203 55.43 29.43 -52.46
C ILE A 203 56.71 30.04 -53.06
N GLY A 204 57.83 29.82 -52.36
CA GLY A 204 59.15 29.67 -52.99
C GLY A 204 59.51 28.18 -53.03
N PRO A 205 59.90 27.58 -54.17
CA PRO A 205 60.13 26.14 -54.26
C PRO A 205 61.47 25.72 -53.68
N HIS A 206 61.45 24.62 -52.91
CA HIS A 206 62.54 23.65 -52.75
C HIS A 206 63.89 24.13 -52.17
N ASP A 207 64.09 24.00 -50.86
CA ASP A 207 65.45 23.72 -50.35
C ASP A 207 65.50 22.83 -49.08
N ASP A 208 64.48 22.83 -48.23
CA ASP A 208 64.60 22.14 -46.93
C ASP A 208 64.42 20.61 -47.00
N ILE A 209 63.61 20.12 -47.95
CA ILE A 209 63.46 18.67 -48.21
C ILE A 209 64.74 18.12 -48.88
N GLN A 210 65.44 18.92 -49.68
CA GLN A 210 66.68 18.52 -50.36
C GLN A 210 67.84 18.45 -49.35
N ALA A 211 67.93 19.40 -48.42
CA ALA A 211 68.88 19.36 -47.29
C ALA A 211 68.64 18.18 -46.32
N ALA A 212 67.39 17.77 -46.11
CA ALA A 212 67.05 16.62 -45.29
C ALA A 212 67.28 15.25 -45.98
N LEU A 213 67.21 15.19 -47.32
CA LEU A 213 67.58 14.00 -48.10
C LEU A 213 69.10 13.84 -48.27
N ASP A 214 69.86 14.94 -48.34
CA ASP A 214 71.33 14.92 -48.47
C ASP A 214 72.04 14.53 -47.15
N ALA A 215 71.37 14.68 -46.00
CA ALA A 215 71.85 14.21 -44.70
C ALA A 215 71.53 12.72 -44.41
N ALA A 216 70.72 12.05 -45.25
CA ALA A 216 70.17 10.72 -44.97
C ALA A 216 70.68 9.58 -45.88
N ASN A 217 71.65 9.80 -46.78
CA ASN A 217 72.15 8.77 -47.71
C ASN A 217 73.69 8.66 -47.77
N PRO A 218 74.34 7.77 -47.00
CA PRO A 218 75.61 7.16 -47.40
C PRO A 218 75.36 5.98 -48.38
N PRO A 219 76.10 5.88 -49.50
CA PRO A 219 75.99 4.76 -50.44
C PRO A 219 76.91 3.61 -50.00
N ASP A 220 76.41 2.70 -49.15
CA ASP A 220 77.13 1.45 -48.82
C ASP A 220 76.46 0.18 -49.38
N ILE A 221 75.39 0.33 -50.15
CA ILE A 221 74.61 -0.80 -50.68
C ILE A 221 75.24 -1.42 -51.94
N ASP A 222 76.05 -0.67 -52.71
CA ASP A 222 76.70 -1.20 -53.92
C ASP A 222 78.04 -1.92 -53.65
N ARG A 223 78.68 -1.68 -52.49
CA ARG A 223 79.93 -2.36 -52.10
C ARG A 223 79.70 -3.69 -51.39
N GLU A 224 78.65 -3.81 -50.56
CA GLU A 224 78.31 -5.09 -49.93
C GLU A 224 77.64 -6.09 -50.91
N LEU A 225 76.98 -5.61 -51.97
CA LEU A 225 76.42 -6.48 -53.02
C LEU A 225 77.50 -7.24 -53.82
N ALA A 226 78.75 -6.76 -53.79
CA ALA A 226 79.90 -7.43 -54.39
C ALA A 226 80.56 -8.47 -53.47
N GLN A 227 80.42 -8.35 -52.15
CA GLN A 227 81.04 -9.26 -51.18
C GLN A 227 80.16 -10.45 -50.80
N LEU A 228 78.83 -10.35 -50.83
CA LEU A 228 77.95 -11.48 -50.47
C LEU A 228 77.43 -12.31 -51.65
N LYS A 229 77.73 -11.91 -52.90
CA LYS A 229 77.75 -12.83 -54.06
C LYS A 229 78.87 -13.88 -53.98
N ALA A 230 79.76 -13.79 -52.98
CA ALA A 230 80.81 -14.78 -52.70
C ALA A 230 80.48 -15.74 -51.53
N GLY A 231 79.26 -15.71 -50.96
CA GLY A 231 78.89 -16.51 -49.78
C GLY A 231 77.46 -17.06 -49.80
N ALA A 232 77.06 -17.75 -50.87
CA ALA A 232 75.75 -18.39 -50.97
C ALA A 232 75.85 -19.92 -50.78
N ALA A 233 75.31 -20.45 -49.67
CA ALA A 233 74.68 -21.77 -49.60
C ALA A 233 73.66 -21.83 -48.43
N PRO A 234 72.43 -22.38 -48.60
CA PRO A 234 71.31 -22.17 -47.69
C PRO A 234 70.85 -23.42 -46.91
N ALA A 235 70.24 -23.23 -45.73
CA ALA A 235 69.29 -24.15 -45.07
C ALA A 235 68.59 -23.41 -43.90
N GLN A 236 67.28 -23.12 -43.87
CA GLN A 236 66.05 -23.95 -43.76
C GLN A 236 65.46 -24.04 -42.33
N LEU A 237 64.13 -23.80 -42.23
CA LEU A 237 63.13 -24.28 -41.22
C LEU A 237 63.10 -23.53 -39.86
N GLU A 238 62.01 -23.32 -39.09
CA GLU A 238 60.53 -23.53 -39.11
C GLU A 238 59.95 -22.86 -37.81
N PRO A 239 58.61 -22.80 -37.59
CA PRO A 239 57.90 -21.96 -36.59
C PRO A 239 57.31 -22.71 -35.37
N GLY A 240 56.72 -21.98 -34.39
CA GLY A 240 55.85 -22.50 -33.30
C GLY A 240 55.83 -21.59 -32.05
N LYS A 241 54.83 -21.55 -31.14
CA LYS A 241 53.59 -22.31 -30.87
C LYS A 241 52.84 -21.69 -29.65
N GLU A 242 51.51 -21.91 -29.59
CA GLU A 242 50.64 -22.28 -28.42
C GLU A 242 50.63 -21.38 -27.16
N GLY A 243 49.53 -21.02 -26.49
CA GLY A 243 48.24 -21.68 -26.26
C GLY A 243 48.19 -22.23 -24.83
N GLN A 244 47.37 -21.67 -23.93
CA GLN A 244 46.72 -22.39 -22.82
C GLN A 244 45.73 -21.51 -22.04
N SER A 245 44.59 -22.14 -21.73
CA SER A 245 43.51 -21.71 -20.85
C SER A 245 43.92 -21.50 -19.40
#